data_AF-A0A1B6LTF6-F1
#
_entry.id   AF-A0A1B6LTF6-F1
#
_cell.length_a   1.000
_cell.length_b   1.000
_cell.length_c   1.000
_cell.angle_alpha   90.00
_cell.angle_beta   90.00
_cell.angle_gamma   90.00
#
_symmetry.space_group_name_H-M   'P 1'
#
loop_
_entity.id
_entity.type
_entity.pdbx_description
1 polymer ?
#
loop_
_entity_poly.entity_id
_entity_poly.type
_entity_poly.pdbx_seq_one_letter_code
_entity_poly.pdbx_strand_id
1 'polypeptide(L)'
;MEEEIPFTKQMRKATRQIHGVSDALINAKLAFAMSDNSVWAEGLLVFYEIFRYLEEAMVRLKGTPIAEFQIERLLRTKAFQTDLAHYLGEDWGKDYSPRESVTKYLLHLMEVEKKEPIL
;
A
#
# COMPACT_ATOMS: atom_id res chain seq x y z
N MET A 1 -10.84 -22.18 29.99
CA MET A 1 -11.12 -21.04 29.10
C MET A 1 -10.54 -21.42 27.76
N GLU A 2 -11.36 -21.45 26.71
CA GLU A 2 -10.88 -21.70 25.36
C GLU A 2 -9.97 -20.52 24.97
N GLU A 3 -8.75 -20.81 24.54
CA GLU A 3 -7.75 -19.78 24.25
C GLU A 3 -8.18 -19.03 22.97
N GLU A 4 -8.51 -17.75 23.11
CA GLU A 4 -8.96 -16.94 21.98
C GLU A 4 -7.88 -16.89 20.89
N ILE A 5 -8.26 -17.19 19.65
CA ILE A 5 -7.32 -17.22 18.53
C ILE A 5 -6.73 -15.81 18.35
N PRO A 6 -5.38 -15.63 18.37
CA PRO A 6 -4.78 -14.32 18.17
C PRO A 6 -5.25 -13.65 16.87
N PHE A 7 -5.48 -12.33 16.91
CA PHE A 7 -5.97 -11.56 15.75
C PHE A 7 -5.12 -11.78 14.49
N THR A 8 -3.79 -11.93 14.64
CA THR A 8 -2.88 -12.28 13.53
C THR A 8 -3.24 -13.59 12.83
N LYS A 9 -3.66 -14.62 13.57
CA LYS A 9 -4.14 -15.89 13.01
C LYS A 9 -5.52 -15.74 12.37
N GLN A 10 -6.40 -14.91 12.95
CA GLN A 10 -7.71 -14.60 12.38
C GLN A 10 -7.55 -13.91 11.01
N MET A 11 -6.74 -12.85 10.94
CA MET A 11 -6.46 -12.11 9.70
C MET A 11 -5.82 -13.00 8.63
N ARG A 12 -4.86 -13.85 8.99
CA ARG A 12 -4.25 -14.81 8.06
C ARG A 12 -5.28 -15.79 7.50
N LYS A 13 -6.20 -16.28 8.33
CA LYS A 13 -7.26 -17.20 7.90
C LYS A 13 -8.25 -16.50 6.96
N ALA A 14 -8.70 -15.30 7.33
CA ALA A 14 -9.69 -14.52 6.58
C ALA A 14 -9.18 -14.10 5.19
N THR A 15 -7.89 -13.78 5.07
CA THR A 15 -7.30 -13.28 3.81
C THR A 15 -6.66 -14.36 2.93
N ARG A 16 -6.59 -15.62 3.40
CA ARG A 16 -5.86 -16.71 2.71
C ARG A 16 -6.27 -16.91 1.26
N GLN A 17 -7.57 -16.93 0.98
CA GLN A 17 -8.09 -17.19 -0.37
C GLN A 17 -7.74 -16.03 -1.31
N ILE A 18 -8.03 -14.80 -0.91
CA ILE A 18 -7.77 -13.62 -1.74
C ILE A 18 -6.27 -13.35 -1.91
N HIS A 19 -5.45 -13.67 -0.90
CA HIS A 19 -4.00 -13.66 -1.01
C HIS A 19 -3.53 -14.62 -2.10
N GLY A 20 -4.04 -15.85 -2.15
CA GLY A 20 -3.65 -16.83 -3.18
C GLY A 20 -3.96 -16.35 -4.61
N VAL A 21 -5.12 -15.71 -4.80
CA VAL A 21 -5.48 -15.10 -6.10
C VAL A 21 -4.54 -13.94 -6.45
N SER A 22 -4.29 -13.05 -5.49
CA SER A 22 -3.44 -11.87 -5.69
C SER A 22 -1.99 -12.27 -6.00
N ASP A 23 -1.45 -13.24 -5.26
CA ASP A 23 -0.09 -13.76 -5.43
C ASP A 23 0.10 -14.39 -6.81
N ALA A 24 -0.85 -15.21 -7.28
CA ALA A 24 -0.81 -15.78 -8.62
C ALA A 24 -0.81 -14.70 -9.72
N LEU A 25 -1.64 -13.66 -9.57
CA LEU A 25 -1.72 -12.55 -10.53
C LEU A 25 -0.44 -11.72 -10.56
N ILE A 26 0.15 -11.42 -9.40
CA ILE A 26 1.41 -10.68 -9.31
C ILE A 26 2.54 -11.49 -9.93
N ASN A 27 2.70 -12.76 -9.56
CA ASN A 27 3.76 -13.62 -10.09
C ASN A 27 3.66 -13.78 -11.63
N ALA A 28 2.45 -13.88 -12.17
CA ALA A 28 2.25 -13.94 -13.63
C ALA A 28 2.67 -12.64 -14.35
N LYS A 29 2.59 -11.49 -13.69
CA LYS A 29 2.91 -10.18 -14.27
C LYS A 29 4.33 -9.71 -13.95
N LEU A 30 4.99 -10.28 -12.95
CA LEU A 30 6.26 -9.80 -12.43
C LEU A 30 7.38 -9.85 -13.48
N ALA A 31 7.44 -10.94 -14.27
CA ALA A 31 8.43 -11.06 -15.35
C ALA A 31 8.29 -9.95 -16.40
N PHE A 32 7.06 -9.56 -16.75
CA PHE A 32 6.80 -8.46 -17.67
C PHE A 32 7.14 -7.11 -17.03
N ALA A 33 6.76 -6.91 -15.76
CA ALA A 33 7.08 -5.68 -15.04
C ALA A 33 8.60 -5.46 -14.96
N MET A 34 9.39 -6.51 -14.74
CA MET A 34 10.86 -6.41 -14.68
C MET A 34 11.53 -6.32 -16.06
N SER A 35 10.81 -6.59 -17.15
CA SER A 35 11.37 -6.53 -18.51
C SER A 35 11.45 -5.11 -19.07
N ASP A 36 10.73 -4.16 -18.48
CA ASP A 36 10.64 -2.78 -18.94
C ASP A 36 10.57 -1.81 -17.75
N ASN A 37 11.57 -0.92 -17.66
CA ASN A 37 11.67 0.08 -16.60
C ASN A 37 10.45 1.01 -16.52
N SER A 38 9.81 1.33 -17.66
CA SER A 38 8.59 2.16 -17.66
C SER A 38 7.42 1.40 -17.04
N VAL A 39 7.28 0.11 -17.33
CA VAL A 39 6.24 -0.74 -16.75
C VAL A 39 6.48 -0.96 -15.25
N TRP A 40 7.74 -1.16 -14.85
CA TRP A 40 8.13 -1.23 -13.46
C TRP A 40 7.77 0.05 -12.69
N ALA A 41 8.16 1.22 -13.23
CA ALA A 41 7.90 2.51 -12.62
C ALA A 41 6.40 2.81 -12.48
N GLU A 42 5.59 2.45 -13.47
CA GLU A 42 4.13 2.50 -13.40
C GLU A 42 3.57 1.62 -12.26
N GLY A 43 4.18 0.45 -12.04
CA GLY A 43 3.87 -0.39 -10.89
C GLY A 43 4.20 0.29 -9.56
N LEU A 44 5.36 0.94 -9.46
CA LEU A 44 5.75 1.70 -8.26
C LEU A 44 4.78 2.85 -7.96
N LEU A 45 4.30 3.57 -8.98
CA LEU A 45 3.31 4.65 -8.81
C LEU A 45 2.00 4.15 -8.18
N VAL A 46 1.57 2.91 -8.47
CA VAL A 46 0.38 2.31 -7.85
C VAL A 46 0.59 2.12 -6.35
N PHE A 47 1.76 1.65 -5.92
CA PHE A 47 2.04 1.44 -4.50
C PHE A 47 2.33 2.75 -3.76
N TYR A 48 3.05 3.68 -4.40
CA TYR A 48 3.46 4.95 -3.82
C TYR A 48 2.28 5.70 -3.17
N GLU A 49 1.19 5.89 -3.91
CA GLU A 49 0.02 6.63 -3.42
C GLU A 49 -0.64 5.97 -2.21
N ILE A 50 -0.74 4.64 -2.23
CA ILE A 50 -1.37 3.88 -1.15
C ILE A 50 -0.52 3.96 0.11
N PHE A 51 0.79 3.74 0.00
CA PHE A 51 1.70 3.83 1.14
C PHE A 51 1.78 5.25 1.67
N ARG A 52 1.87 6.26 0.79
CA ARG A 52 1.82 7.67 1.19
C ARG A 52 0.58 7.98 2.02
N TYR A 53 -0.60 7.57 1.55
CA TYR A 53 -1.82 7.79 2.30
C TYR A 53 -1.80 7.10 3.68
N LEU A 54 -1.41 5.82 3.73
CA LEU A 54 -1.37 5.03 4.98
C LEU A 54 -0.36 5.61 5.99
N GLU A 55 0.83 6.01 5.53
CA GLU A 55 1.86 6.61 6.39
C GLU A 55 1.42 7.98 6.92
N GLU A 56 0.78 8.80 6.09
CA GLU A 56 0.18 10.06 6.55
C GLU A 56 -0.97 9.82 7.53
N ALA A 57 -1.77 8.76 7.34
CA ALA A 57 -2.85 8.38 8.26
C ALA A 57 -2.32 8.01 9.66
N MET A 58 -1.18 7.33 9.75
CA MET A 58 -0.52 7.04 11.03
C MET A 58 -0.14 8.31 11.80
N VAL A 59 0.19 9.39 11.09
CA VAL A 59 0.46 10.70 11.68
C VAL A 59 -0.84 11.43 12.06
N ARG A 60 -1.85 11.44 11.17
CA ARG A 60 -3.15 12.08 11.42
C ARG A 60 -3.89 11.46 12.60
N LEU A 61 -3.82 10.13 12.73
CA LEU A 61 -4.48 9.35 13.77
C LEU A 61 -3.59 9.12 15.00
N LYS A 62 -2.68 10.05 15.27
CA LYS A 62 -1.84 10.04 16.47
C LYS A 62 -2.72 9.93 17.72
N GLY A 63 -2.37 9.01 18.61
CA GLY A 63 -3.15 8.72 19.82
C GLY A 63 -4.15 7.57 19.66
N THR A 64 -4.25 6.98 18.47
CA THR A 64 -4.91 5.68 18.25
C THR A 64 -3.89 4.56 18.08
N PRO A 65 -4.28 3.28 18.20
CA PRO A 65 -3.41 2.15 17.89
C PRO A 65 -2.83 2.16 16.47
N ILE A 66 -3.45 2.89 15.52
CA ILE A 66 -2.93 3.02 14.15
C ILE A 66 -1.54 3.68 14.13
N ALA A 67 -1.28 4.62 15.03
CA ALA A 67 0.01 5.28 15.13
C ALA A 67 1.14 4.31 15.55
N GLU A 68 0.82 3.19 16.20
CA GLU A 68 1.82 2.17 16.59
C GLU A 68 2.41 1.43 15.38
N PHE A 69 1.75 1.48 14.22
CA PHE A 69 2.28 0.95 12.97
C PHE A 69 3.32 1.84 12.30
N GLN A 70 3.62 3.02 12.86
CA GLN A 70 4.68 3.92 12.38
C GLN A 70 6.08 3.37 12.74
N ILE A 71 6.41 2.21 12.21
CA ILE A 71 7.70 1.55 12.39
C ILE A 71 8.62 2.04 11.27
N GLU A 72 9.68 2.78 11.63
CA GLU A 72 10.59 3.45 10.66
C GLU A 72 11.06 2.51 9.53
N ARG A 73 11.39 1.26 9.88
CA ARG A 73 11.86 0.25 8.91
C ARG A 73 10.79 -0.29 7.97
N LEU A 74 9.51 0.04 8.18
CA LEU A 74 8.38 -0.34 7.33
C LEU A 74 7.86 0.81 6.47
N LEU A 75 8.22 2.07 6.79
CA LEU A 75 7.87 3.23 5.96
C LEU A 75 8.50 3.09 4.57
N ARG A 76 7.71 3.24 3.51
CA ARG A 76 8.08 3.04 2.10
C ARG A 76 7.98 4.32 1.27
N THR A 77 7.20 5.34 1.67
CA THR A 77 6.95 6.53 0.82
C THR A 77 8.24 7.18 0.31
N LYS A 78 9.23 7.39 1.19
CA LYS A 78 10.53 7.99 0.78
C LYS A 78 11.32 7.09 -0.17
N ALA A 79 11.28 5.77 0.05
CA ALA A 79 11.94 4.80 -0.83
C ALA A 79 11.30 4.82 -2.23
N PHE A 80 9.96 4.80 -2.30
CA PHE A 80 9.25 4.95 -3.57
C PHE A 80 9.57 6.26 -4.28
N GLN A 81 9.66 7.39 -3.57
CA GLN A 81 10.05 8.67 -4.19
C GLN A 81 11.44 8.60 -4.80
N THR A 82 12.37 7.91 -4.15
CA THR A 82 13.75 7.72 -4.64
C THR A 82 13.77 6.82 -5.88
N ASP A 83 13.03 5.71 -5.84
CA ASP A 83 12.91 4.80 -6.98
C ASP A 83 12.24 5.49 -8.18
N LEU A 84 11.16 6.25 -7.94
CA LEU A 84 10.46 6.99 -8.99
C LEU A 84 11.33 8.08 -9.62
N ALA A 85 12.11 8.81 -8.82
CA ALA A 85 13.09 9.76 -9.34
C ALA A 85 14.16 9.08 -10.20
N HIS A 86 14.59 7.88 -9.80
CA HIS A 86 15.54 7.09 -10.59
C HIS A 86 14.98 6.65 -11.94
N TYR A 87 13.73 6.15 -11.99
CA TYR A 87 13.16 5.59 -13.21
C TYR A 87 12.49 6.62 -14.13
N LEU A 88 11.89 7.67 -13.57
CA LEU A 88 11.07 8.66 -14.30
C LEU A 88 11.69 10.08 -14.29
N GLY A 89 12.79 10.28 -13.57
CA GLY A 89 13.46 11.58 -13.39
C GLY A 89 12.93 12.38 -12.20
N GLU A 90 13.68 13.39 -11.75
CA GLU A 90 13.37 14.22 -10.56
C GLU A 90 11.98 14.87 -10.60
N ASP A 91 11.48 15.14 -11.81
CA ASP A 91 10.22 15.81 -12.08
C ASP A 91 9.03 14.85 -12.28
N TRP A 92 9.17 13.57 -11.91
CA TRP A 92 8.17 12.52 -12.16
C TRP A 92 6.76 12.85 -11.68
N GLY A 93 6.62 13.72 -10.67
CA GLY A 93 5.33 14.14 -10.12
C GLY A 93 4.59 15.24 -10.89
N LYS A 94 5.22 15.91 -11.88
CA LYS A 94 4.63 17.10 -12.52
C LYS A 94 3.35 16.81 -13.32
N ASP A 95 3.36 15.74 -14.10
CA ASP A 95 2.24 15.32 -14.95
C ASP A 95 1.57 14.04 -14.46
N TYR A 96 1.91 13.62 -13.24
CA TYR A 96 1.40 12.39 -12.64
C TYR A 96 -0.03 12.58 -12.12
N SER A 97 -0.90 11.63 -12.48
CA SER A 97 -2.21 11.45 -11.86
C SER A 97 -2.38 9.98 -11.47
N PRO A 98 -2.91 9.68 -10.26
CA PRO A 98 -3.22 8.32 -9.87
C PRO A 98 -4.20 7.66 -10.86
N ARG A 99 -3.98 6.37 -11.11
CA ARG A 99 -4.89 5.55 -11.92
C ARG A 99 -6.26 5.44 -11.23
N GLU A 100 -7.32 5.24 -12.01
CA GLU A 100 -8.69 5.12 -11.46
C GLU A 100 -8.79 4.07 -10.34
N SER A 101 -8.11 2.93 -10.48
CA SER A 101 -8.09 1.88 -9.46
C SER A 101 -7.42 2.33 -8.16
N VAL A 102 -6.37 3.15 -8.25
CA VAL A 102 -5.68 3.75 -7.09
C VAL A 102 -6.61 4.75 -6.43
N THR A 103 -7.24 5.63 -7.21
CA THR A 103 -8.21 6.61 -6.70
C THR A 103 -9.36 5.91 -5.97
N LYS A 104 -9.92 4.82 -6.51
CA LYS A 104 -10.96 4.02 -5.83
C LYS A 104 -10.47 3.44 -4.51
N TYR A 105 -9.23 2.96 -4.46
CA TYR A 105 -8.63 2.45 -3.23
C TYR A 105 -8.46 3.55 -2.19
N LEU A 106 -7.93 4.72 -2.59
CA LEU A 106 -7.78 5.88 -1.71
C LEU A 106 -9.12 6.36 -1.15
N LEU A 107 -10.16 6.45 -1.98
CA LEU A 107 -11.51 6.80 -1.54
C LEU A 107 -12.05 5.79 -0.50
N HIS A 108 -11.75 4.51 -0.67
CA HIS A 108 -12.12 3.50 0.32
C HIS A 108 -11.36 3.69 1.64
N LEU A 109 -10.05 3.95 1.60
CA LEU A 109 -9.25 4.23 2.80
C LEU A 109 -9.75 5.48 3.54
N MET A 110 -10.10 6.53 2.82
CA MET A 110 -10.69 7.75 3.38
C MET A 110 -12.01 7.47 4.09
N GLU A 111 -12.84 6.60 3.50
CA GLU A 111 -14.11 6.21 4.11
C GLU A 111 -13.92 5.37 5.38
N VAL A 112 -12.95 4.45 5.39
CA VAL A 112 -12.58 3.67 6.58
C VAL A 112 -12.06 4.59 7.68
N GLU A 113 -11.12 5.49 7.37
CA GLU A 113 -10.57 6.46 8.33
C GLU A 113 -11.66 7.34 8.94
N LYS A 114 -12.66 7.74 8.15
CA LYS A 114 -13.78 8.58 8.61
C LYS A 114 -14.76 7.83 9.51
N LYS A 115 -15.06 6.57 9.19
CA LYS A 115 -16.11 5.81 9.88
C LYS A 115 -15.59 5.05 11.09
N GLU A 116 -14.52 4.30 10.91
CA GLU A 116 -14.05 3.33 11.89
C GLU A 116 -12.55 3.06 11.68
N PRO A 117 -11.68 3.98 12.14
CA PRO A 117 -10.24 3.93 11.83
C PRO A 117 -9.50 2.78 12.51
N ILE A 118 -10.09 2.12 13.52
CA ILE A 118 -9.43 1.09 14.34
C ILE A 118 -10.00 -0.32 14.06
N LEU A 119 -11.19 -0.42 13.46
CA LEU A 119 -12.03 -1.63 13.36
C LEU A 119 -12.40 -2.26 14.71
#